data_AF-A0A1S3RD06-F1
#
_entry.id   AF-A0A1S3RD06-F1
#
_cell.length_a   1.000
_cell.length_b   1.000
_cell.length_c   1.000
_cell.angle_alpha   90.00
_cell.angle_beta   90.00
_cell.angle_gamma   90.00
#
_symmetry.space_group_name_H-M   'P 1'
#
loop_
_entity.id
_entity.type
_entity.pdbx_description
1 polymer ?
#
loop_
_entity_poly.entity_id
_entity_poly.type
_entity_poly.pdbx_seq_one_letter_code
_entity_poly.pdbx_strand_id
1 'polypeptide(L)'
;MATDQEKNKQLLIKLLERPGNGSCVDCGAADPKWASYTLGVFVCQSCSGLHRNISQISKVKSVLLDPWSDAEVEFMASNGNDAAKAKYEQKVPVFYYRPTHRDCQLLREQWIRARYERKEFVCVERQEPYSAGYREGFLWKRGRDNGQFLSRKFILSEREGALKYFSKQEFVYLPQARDPKAVMK
;
A
#
# COMPACT_ATOMS: atom_id res chain seq x y z
N MET A 1 -14.50 29.13 28.94
CA MET A 1 -13.42 29.12 27.92
C MET A 1 -13.21 27.67 27.52
N ALA A 2 -13.20 27.35 26.23
CA ALA A 2 -12.91 25.98 25.79
C ALA A 2 -11.46 25.65 26.14
N THR A 3 -11.20 24.42 26.62
CA THR A 3 -9.83 23.97 26.88
C THR A 3 -9.06 23.90 25.55
N ASP A 4 -7.73 24.05 25.58
CA ASP A 4 -6.91 23.98 24.37
C ASP A 4 -7.12 22.67 23.59
N GLN A 5 -7.40 21.58 24.33
CA GLN A 5 -7.76 20.30 23.74
C GLN A 5 -9.08 20.34 22.96
N GLU A 6 -10.11 21.02 23.47
CA GLU A 6 -11.38 21.15 22.76
C GLU A 6 -11.22 22.03 21.51
N LYS A 7 -10.45 23.12 21.60
CA LYS A 7 -10.11 23.96 20.45
C LYS A 7 -9.41 23.14 19.35
N ASN A 8 -8.42 22.32 19.70
CA ASN A 8 -7.67 21.49 18.76
C ASN A 8 -8.56 20.43 18.08
N LYS A 9 -9.47 19.80 18.84
CA LYS A 9 -10.46 18.89 18.27
C LYS A 9 -11.34 19.57 17.24
N GLN A 10 -11.88 20.75 17.56
CA GLN A 10 -12.72 21.53 16.63
C GLN A 10 -11.95 21.92 15.36
N LEU A 11 -10.67 22.27 15.47
CA LEU A 11 -9.82 22.55 14.32
C LEU A 11 -9.63 21.31 13.44
N LEU A 12 -9.33 20.15 14.02
CA LEU A 12 -9.17 18.90 13.27
C LEU A 12 -10.47 18.46 12.57
N ILE A 13 -11.63 18.67 13.20
CA ILE A 13 -12.94 18.42 12.57
C ILE A 13 -13.11 19.30 11.33
N LYS A 14 -12.77 20.59 11.41
CA LYS A 14 -12.77 21.49 10.23
C LYS A 14 -11.77 21.06 9.16
N LEU A 15 -10.65 20.42 9.54
CA LEU A 15 -9.70 19.89 8.54
C LEU A 15 -10.30 18.71 7.76
N LEU A 16 -11.18 17.90 8.36
CA LEU A 16 -11.87 16.80 7.66
C LEU A 16 -12.83 17.29 6.57
N GLU A 17 -13.36 18.51 6.72
CA GLU A 17 -14.24 19.16 5.73
C GLU A 17 -13.48 19.70 4.51
N ARG A 18 -12.15 19.77 4.57
CA ARG A 18 -11.34 20.19 3.42
C ARG A 18 -11.42 19.16 2.29
N PRO A 19 -11.32 19.60 1.02
CA PRO A 19 -11.21 18.69 -0.12
C PRO A 19 -10.16 17.60 0.10
N GLY A 20 -10.49 16.37 -0.32
CA GLY A 20 -9.63 15.19 -0.16
C GLY A 20 -9.60 14.56 1.23
N ASN A 21 -9.90 15.30 2.31
CA ASN A 21 -9.80 14.80 3.68
C ASN A 21 -11.03 14.02 4.15
N GLY A 22 -12.20 14.21 3.53
CA GLY A 22 -13.44 13.48 3.85
C GLY A 22 -13.45 11.99 3.49
N SER A 23 -12.34 11.45 2.99
CA SER A 23 -12.18 10.03 2.69
C SER A 23 -10.78 9.56 3.07
N CYS A 24 -10.67 8.32 3.55
CA CYS A 24 -9.40 7.68 3.88
C CYS A 24 -8.45 7.72 2.68
N VAL A 25 -7.26 8.29 2.88
CA VAL A 25 -6.29 8.46 1.79
C VAL A 25 -5.78 7.13 1.21
N ASP A 26 -5.89 6.02 1.94
CA ASP A 26 -5.32 4.73 1.52
C ASP A 26 -6.33 3.77 0.89
N CYS A 27 -7.62 3.88 1.20
CA CYS A 27 -8.63 2.92 0.75
C CYS A 27 -9.98 3.53 0.36
N GLY A 28 -10.11 4.87 0.45
CA GLY A 28 -11.31 5.59 0.06
C GLY A 28 -12.54 5.35 0.94
N ALA A 29 -12.40 4.71 2.11
CA ALA A 29 -13.50 4.67 3.10
C ALA A 29 -13.90 6.09 3.50
N ALA A 30 -15.20 6.39 3.53
CA ALA A 30 -15.72 7.68 3.96
C ALA A 30 -15.42 7.96 5.45
N ASP A 31 -15.52 9.23 5.83
CA ASP A 31 -15.49 9.74 7.20
C ASP A 31 -14.30 9.20 8.03
N PRO A 32 -13.04 9.46 7.62
CA PRO A 32 -11.88 9.00 8.36
C PRO A 32 -11.83 9.64 9.75
N LYS A 33 -11.77 8.79 10.79
CA LYS A 33 -11.75 9.21 12.21
C LYS A 33 -10.36 9.20 12.84
N TRP A 34 -9.34 8.87 12.05
CA TRP A 34 -7.96 8.75 12.49
C TRP A 34 -7.06 9.58 11.59
N ALA A 35 -5.91 9.99 12.12
CA ALA A 35 -4.91 10.69 11.34
C ALA A 35 -3.50 10.20 11.69
N SER A 36 -2.62 10.17 10.70
CA SER A 36 -1.18 10.07 10.91
C SER A 36 -0.58 11.46 11.02
N TYR A 37 -0.20 11.86 12.22
CA TYR A 37 0.35 13.19 12.51
C TYR A 37 1.85 13.32 12.16
N THR A 38 2.43 12.27 11.59
CA THR A 38 3.81 12.25 11.06
C THR A 38 3.84 12.28 9.54
N LEU A 39 2.79 11.76 8.90
CA LEU A 39 2.61 11.81 7.44
C LEU A 39 1.66 12.93 6.99
N GLY A 40 0.85 13.48 7.89
CA GLY A 40 -0.08 14.56 7.58
C GLY A 40 -1.33 14.08 6.84
N VAL A 41 -1.84 12.88 7.15
CA VAL A 41 -2.96 12.25 6.43
C VAL A 41 -4.09 11.79 7.33
N PHE A 42 -5.31 11.83 6.81
CA PHE A 42 -6.52 11.27 7.42
C PHE A 42 -6.82 9.88 6.86
N VAL A 43 -7.07 8.94 7.76
CA VAL A 43 -7.26 7.52 7.48
C VAL A 43 -8.45 6.94 8.26
N CYS A 44 -9.05 5.88 7.74
CA CYS A 44 -10.09 5.15 8.48
C CYS A 44 -9.47 4.33 9.63
N GLN A 45 -10.32 3.85 10.54
CA GLN A 45 -9.89 3.02 11.67
C GLN A 45 -9.15 1.74 11.24
N SER A 46 -9.55 1.12 10.12
CA SER A 46 -8.87 -0.08 9.64
C SER A 46 -7.46 0.23 9.12
N CYS A 47 -7.30 1.29 8.32
CA CYS A 47 -5.98 1.70 7.82
C CYS A 47 -5.09 2.26 8.94
N SER A 48 -5.65 2.91 9.97
CA SER A 48 -4.84 3.32 11.13
C SER A 48 -4.19 2.10 11.83
N GLY A 49 -4.89 0.96 11.86
CA GLY A 49 -4.31 -0.32 12.29
C GLY A 49 -3.10 -0.76 11.45
N LEU A 50 -3.17 -0.62 10.13
CA LEU A 50 -2.07 -0.96 9.22
C LEU A 50 -0.89 0.01 9.33
N HIS A 51 -1.15 1.29 9.57
CA HIS A 51 -0.11 2.29 9.83
C HIS A 51 0.69 1.97 11.11
N ARG A 52 0.09 1.33 12.12
CA ARG A 52 0.82 0.87 13.32
C ARG A 52 1.88 -0.19 13.00
N ASN A 53 1.72 -0.95 11.92
CA ASN A 53 2.72 -1.93 11.47
C ASN A 53 3.96 -1.28 10.84
N ILE A 54 3.94 0.04 10.62
CA ILE A 54 5.07 0.86 10.15
C ILE A 54 5.32 2.03 11.11
N SER A 55 5.25 1.78 12.42
CA SER A 55 5.32 2.80 13.49
C SER A 55 6.57 3.67 13.48
N GLN A 56 7.66 3.21 12.88
CA GLN A 56 8.89 4.00 12.69
C GLN A 56 8.71 5.14 11.67
N ILE A 57 7.71 5.03 10.79
CA ILE A 57 7.41 5.99 9.72
C ILE A 57 6.11 6.74 10.02
N SER A 58 5.09 6.03 10.54
CA SER A 58 3.76 6.58 10.77
C SER A 58 3.30 6.38 12.21
N LYS A 59 3.04 7.49 12.89
CA LYS A 59 2.35 7.55 14.19
C LYS A 59 0.94 8.06 13.99
N VAL A 60 -0.05 7.36 14.56
CA VAL A 60 -1.49 7.64 14.37
C VAL A 60 -2.19 8.00 15.67
N LYS A 61 -3.19 8.88 15.57
CA LYS A 61 -4.09 9.28 16.65
C LYS A 61 -5.53 9.31 16.15
N SER A 62 -6.48 9.05 17.04
CA SER A 62 -7.90 9.32 16.85
C SER A 62 -8.10 10.83 16.81
N VAL A 63 -8.87 11.31 15.83
CA VAL A 63 -9.16 12.74 15.68
C VAL A 63 -9.98 13.27 16.88
N LEU A 64 -10.87 12.46 17.43
CA LEU A 64 -11.81 12.88 18.47
C LEU A 64 -11.40 12.45 19.89
N LEU A 65 -10.74 11.30 20.01
CA LEU A 65 -10.54 10.62 21.29
C LEU A 65 -9.17 10.88 21.92
N ASP A 66 -8.14 11.09 21.09
CA ASP A 66 -6.77 11.28 21.59
C ASP A 66 -6.44 12.77 21.82
N PRO A 67 -5.49 13.10 22.71
CA PRO A 67 -5.01 14.45 22.88
C PRO A 67 -4.08 14.89 21.73
N TRP A 68 -4.22 16.15 21.32
CA TRP A 68 -3.44 16.76 20.24
C TRP A 68 -2.73 18.01 20.73
N SER A 69 -1.46 18.17 20.35
CA SER A 69 -0.73 19.41 20.56
C SER A 69 -1.00 20.40 19.41
N ASP A 70 -0.80 21.69 19.68
CA ASP A 70 -0.97 22.75 18.67
C ASP A 70 -0.08 22.49 17.44
N ALA A 71 1.18 22.09 17.67
CA ALA A 71 2.12 21.75 16.60
C ALA A 71 1.65 20.57 15.73
N GLU A 72 1.02 19.55 16.32
CA GLU A 72 0.47 18.43 15.55
C GLU A 72 -0.74 18.88 14.71
N VAL A 73 -1.60 19.74 15.25
CA VAL A 73 -2.75 20.31 14.50
C VAL A 73 -2.27 21.21 13.37
N GLU A 74 -1.28 22.06 13.61
CA GLU A 74 -0.65 22.91 12.59
C GLU A 74 0.01 22.07 11.48
N PHE A 75 0.68 20.97 11.84
CA PHE A 75 1.24 20.04 10.87
C PHE A 75 0.13 19.39 10.01
N MET A 76 -0.97 18.97 10.62
CA MET A 76 -2.12 18.46 9.86
C MET A 76 -2.73 19.54 8.95
N ALA A 77 -2.81 20.78 9.43
CA ALA A 77 -3.39 21.91 8.69
C ALA A 77 -2.53 22.38 7.52
N SER A 78 -1.21 22.23 7.60
CA SER A 78 -0.26 22.52 6.51
C SER A 78 -0.08 21.35 5.53
N ASN A 79 -0.59 20.17 5.89
CA ASN A 79 -0.64 18.98 5.03
C ASN A 79 -2.10 18.63 4.69
N GLY A 80 -2.42 17.34 4.66
CA GLY A 80 -3.71 16.80 4.24
C GLY A 80 -3.56 15.74 3.15
N ASN A 81 -4.67 15.09 2.85
CA ASN A 81 -4.71 13.95 1.94
C ASN A 81 -4.31 14.31 0.51
N ASP A 82 -4.72 15.48 0.01
CA ASP A 82 -4.36 15.91 -1.35
C ASP A 82 -2.86 16.23 -1.46
N ALA A 83 -2.27 16.88 -0.44
CA ALA A 83 -0.82 17.09 -0.36
C ALA A 83 -0.06 15.76 -0.31
N ALA A 84 -0.57 14.79 0.47
CA ALA A 84 0.02 13.46 0.53
C ALA A 84 -0.11 12.69 -0.78
N LYS A 85 -1.23 12.77 -1.49
CA LYS A 85 -1.37 12.18 -2.84
C LYS A 85 -0.37 12.83 -3.81
N ALA A 86 -0.31 14.15 -3.83
CA ALA A 86 0.64 14.91 -4.65
C ALA A 86 2.10 14.57 -4.34
N LYS A 87 2.42 14.10 -3.12
CA LYS A 87 3.77 13.69 -2.73
C LYS A 87 4.06 12.21 -2.95
N TYR A 88 3.18 11.33 -2.46
CA TYR A 88 3.41 9.89 -2.37
C TYR A 88 2.75 9.10 -3.50
N GLU A 89 2.04 9.75 -4.41
CA GLU A 89 1.40 9.11 -5.57
C GLU A 89 1.80 9.78 -6.90
N GLN A 90 2.91 10.53 -6.91
CA GLN A 90 3.40 11.28 -8.07
C GLN A 90 3.56 10.40 -9.32
N LYS A 91 4.11 9.19 -9.12
CA LYS A 91 4.53 8.30 -10.21
C LYS A 91 3.92 6.92 -10.04
N VAL A 92 2.62 6.85 -9.73
CA VAL A 92 1.89 5.58 -9.70
C VAL A 92 1.67 5.09 -11.14
N PRO A 93 2.18 3.90 -11.52
CA PRO A 93 1.92 3.36 -12.84
C PRO A 93 0.42 3.16 -13.10
N VAL A 94 -0.01 3.35 -14.35
CA VAL A 94 -1.43 3.23 -14.75
C VAL A 94 -1.98 1.83 -14.45
N PHE A 95 -1.15 0.80 -14.53
CA PHE A 95 -1.53 -0.59 -14.25
C PHE A 95 -1.52 -0.94 -12.76
N TYR A 96 -1.03 -0.05 -11.88
CA TYR A 96 -0.87 -0.38 -10.46
C TYR A 96 -2.24 -0.39 -9.76
N TYR A 97 -2.58 -1.51 -9.14
CA TYR A 97 -3.87 -1.68 -8.48
C TYR A 97 -3.99 -0.78 -7.24
N ARG A 98 -5.06 0.02 -7.18
CA ARG A 98 -5.38 0.90 -6.06
C ARG A 98 -6.47 0.24 -5.20
N PRO A 99 -6.16 -0.22 -3.97
CA PRO A 99 -7.13 -0.93 -3.16
C PRO A 99 -8.21 0.01 -2.62
N THR A 100 -9.39 -0.57 -2.41
CA THR A 100 -10.55 0.03 -1.76
C THR A 100 -10.72 -0.53 -0.35
N HIS A 101 -11.62 0.04 0.43
CA HIS A 101 -11.97 -0.45 1.76
C HIS A 101 -12.56 -1.87 1.79
N ARG A 102 -13.00 -2.39 0.63
CA ARG A 102 -13.57 -3.74 0.48
C ARG A 102 -12.51 -4.80 0.21
N ASP A 103 -11.30 -4.38 -0.17
CA ASP A 103 -10.21 -5.30 -0.45
C ASP A 103 -9.65 -5.95 0.82
N CYS A 104 -9.07 -7.12 0.63
CA CYS A 104 -8.41 -7.85 1.70
C CYS A 104 -7.29 -7.01 2.34
N GLN A 105 -6.97 -7.34 3.59
CA GLN A 105 -5.97 -6.59 4.36
C GLN A 105 -4.62 -6.51 3.64
N LEU A 106 -4.21 -7.59 2.95
CA LEU A 106 -2.93 -7.66 2.25
C LEU A 106 -2.79 -6.57 1.19
N LEU A 107 -3.80 -6.35 0.34
CA LEU A 107 -3.73 -5.34 -0.72
C LEU A 107 -3.63 -3.94 -0.14
N ARG A 108 -4.43 -3.64 0.89
CA ARG A 108 -4.38 -2.34 1.59
C ARG A 108 -3.05 -2.11 2.31
N GLU A 109 -2.52 -3.13 2.98
CA GLU A 109 -1.23 -3.02 3.67
C GLU A 109 -0.07 -2.82 2.68
N GLN A 110 -0.05 -3.57 1.59
CA GLN A 110 1.02 -3.44 0.59
C GLN A 110 0.97 -2.09 -0.13
N TRP A 111 -0.22 -1.52 -0.34
CA TRP A 111 -0.39 -0.15 -0.84
C TRP A 111 0.21 0.89 0.12
N ILE A 112 -0.13 0.82 1.40
CA ILE A 112 0.42 1.71 2.44
C ILE A 112 1.95 1.59 2.51
N ARG A 113 2.48 0.37 2.52
CA ARG A 113 3.93 0.13 2.54
C ARG A 113 4.60 0.61 1.25
N ALA A 114 4.01 0.39 0.07
CA ALA A 114 4.53 0.89 -1.20
C ALA A 114 4.68 2.41 -1.20
N ARG A 115 3.67 3.13 -0.69
CA ARG A 115 3.66 4.60 -0.60
C ARG A 115 4.68 5.15 0.38
N TYR A 116 4.65 4.68 1.63
CA TYR A 116 5.32 5.39 2.73
C TYR A 116 6.64 4.75 3.17
N GLU A 117 6.70 3.41 3.19
CA GLU A 117 7.88 2.65 3.63
C GLU A 117 8.87 2.46 2.49
N ARG A 118 8.39 1.87 1.38
CA ARG A 118 9.19 1.59 0.20
C ARG A 118 9.20 2.74 -0.79
N LYS A 119 8.40 3.79 -0.61
CA LYS A 119 8.42 5.02 -1.43
C LYS A 119 8.48 4.76 -2.94
N GLU A 120 7.78 3.73 -3.41
CA GLU A 120 7.85 3.24 -4.78
C GLU A 120 7.40 4.29 -5.80
N PHE A 121 6.45 5.12 -5.42
CA PHE A 121 5.88 6.14 -6.32
C PHE A 121 6.58 7.50 -6.23
N VAL A 122 7.66 7.56 -5.44
CA VAL A 122 8.58 8.70 -5.36
C VAL A 122 9.88 8.35 -6.11
N CYS A 123 10.41 7.15 -5.89
CA CYS A 123 11.63 6.63 -6.53
C CYS A 123 11.27 5.55 -7.56
N VAL A 124 11.27 5.90 -8.85
CA VAL A 124 10.81 5.02 -9.95
C VAL A 124 11.64 3.76 -10.07
N GLU A 125 12.92 3.80 -9.69
CA GLU A 125 13.83 2.65 -9.72
C GLU A 125 13.33 1.52 -8.82
N ARG A 126 12.54 1.84 -7.78
CA ARG A 126 11.92 0.83 -6.90
C ARG A 126 10.75 0.10 -7.55
N GLN A 127 10.31 0.55 -8.73
CA GLN A 127 9.23 -0.05 -9.52
C GLN A 127 9.75 -1.09 -10.52
N GLU A 128 11.07 -1.11 -10.79
CA GLU A 128 11.72 -2.06 -11.70
C GLU A 128 11.28 -3.52 -11.50
N PRO A 129 11.17 -4.06 -10.27
CA PRO A 129 10.80 -5.46 -10.07
C PRO A 129 9.47 -5.87 -10.72
N TYR A 130 8.54 -4.92 -10.94
CA TYR A 130 7.24 -5.18 -11.54
C TYR A 130 6.95 -4.36 -12.81
N SER A 131 7.89 -3.52 -13.26
CA SER A 131 7.69 -2.64 -14.42
C SER A 131 8.62 -2.94 -15.60
N ALA A 132 9.62 -3.82 -15.43
CA ALA A 132 10.62 -4.13 -16.46
C ALA A 132 10.12 -5.05 -17.60
N GLY A 133 8.86 -5.47 -17.58
CA GLY A 133 8.30 -6.42 -18.55
C GLY A 133 8.85 -7.86 -18.46
N TYR A 134 9.67 -8.14 -17.45
CA TYR A 134 10.14 -9.47 -17.09
C TYR A 134 10.16 -9.63 -15.57
N ARG A 135 9.61 -10.72 -15.06
CA ARG A 135 9.65 -11.04 -13.64
C ARG A 135 9.76 -12.53 -13.41
N GLU A 136 10.68 -12.95 -12.56
CA GLU A 136 10.80 -14.32 -12.13
C GLU A 136 10.85 -14.46 -10.61
N GLY A 137 10.50 -15.64 -10.11
CA GLY A 137 10.56 -15.92 -8.69
C GLY A 137 9.96 -17.27 -8.34
N PHE A 138 10.14 -17.69 -7.09
CA PHE A 138 9.55 -18.92 -6.58
C PHE A 138 8.24 -18.61 -5.86
N LEU A 139 7.17 -19.29 -6.24
CA LEU A 139 5.87 -19.22 -5.58
C LEU A 139 5.42 -20.62 -5.15
N TRP A 140 4.67 -20.67 -4.06
CA TRP A 140 4.00 -21.89 -3.60
C TRP A 140 2.76 -22.13 -4.46
N LYS A 141 2.83 -23.12 -5.35
CA LYS A 141 1.72 -23.49 -6.22
C LYS A 141 0.99 -24.71 -5.66
N ARG A 142 -0.33 -24.63 -5.52
CA ARG A 142 -1.18 -25.76 -5.19
C ARG A 142 -1.19 -26.78 -6.35
N GLY A 143 -0.94 -28.05 -6.03
CA GLY A 143 -1.09 -29.17 -6.95
C GLY A 143 -2.56 -29.39 -7.29
N ARG A 144 -2.82 -29.84 -8.53
CA ARG A 144 -4.19 -30.03 -9.04
C ARG A 144 -4.94 -31.09 -8.24
N ASP A 145 -4.29 -32.24 -8.01
CA ASP A 145 -4.99 -33.44 -7.54
C ASP A 145 -4.70 -33.77 -6.07
N ASN A 146 -3.56 -33.34 -5.54
CA ASN A 146 -3.13 -33.68 -4.17
C ASN A 146 -3.37 -32.55 -3.15
N GLY A 147 -3.80 -31.36 -3.61
CA GLY A 147 -3.98 -30.19 -2.77
C GLY A 147 -2.72 -29.64 -2.09
N GLN A 148 -1.55 -30.26 -2.28
CA GLN A 148 -0.29 -29.87 -1.66
C GLN A 148 0.29 -28.62 -2.33
N PHE A 149 0.88 -27.73 -1.53
CA PHE A 149 1.62 -26.59 -2.05
C PHE A 149 3.09 -26.97 -2.24
N LEU A 150 3.59 -26.77 -3.45
CA LEU A 150 5.00 -27.03 -3.76
C LEU A 150 5.61 -25.79 -4.40
N SER A 151 6.87 -25.51 -4.06
CA SER A 151 7.62 -24.40 -4.63
C SER A 151 7.87 -24.62 -6.14
N ARG A 152 7.53 -23.62 -6.94
CA ARG A 152 7.70 -23.61 -8.41
C ARG A 152 8.32 -22.29 -8.83
N LYS A 153 9.24 -22.33 -9.80
CA LYS A 153 9.75 -21.10 -10.42
C LYS A 153 8.72 -20.62 -11.43
N PHE A 154 8.31 -19.36 -11.34
CA PHE A 154 7.46 -18.68 -12.30
C PHE A 154 8.30 -17.66 -13.07
N ILE A 155 7.96 -17.46 -14.34
CA ILE A 155 8.53 -16.44 -15.22
C ILE A 155 7.37 -15.78 -15.96
N LEU A 156 7.18 -14.48 -15.74
CA LEU A 156 6.30 -13.61 -16.49
C LEU A 156 7.15 -12.84 -17.51
N SER A 157 6.83 -12.93 -18.80
CA SER A 157 7.54 -12.23 -19.87
C SER A 157 6.57 -11.55 -20.82
N GLU A 158 6.67 -10.23 -20.93
CA GLU A 158 5.92 -9.45 -21.93
C GLU A 158 6.40 -9.76 -23.34
N ARG A 159 7.72 -9.93 -23.56
CA ARG A 159 8.30 -10.29 -24.86
C ARG A 159 7.68 -11.57 -25.42
N GLU A 160 7.46 -12.56 -24.57
CA GLU A 160 6.86 -13.83 -24.96
C GLU A 160 5.32 -13.83 -24.86
N GLY A 161 4.74 -12.79 -24.27
CA GLY A 161 3.30 -12.69 -23.98
C GLY A 161 2.80 -13.84 -23.12
N ALA A 162 3.58 -14.26 -22.10
CA ALA A 162 3.26 -15.47 -21.35
C ALA A 162 3.71 -15.44 -19.89
N LEU A 163 2.95 -16.13 -19.05
CA LEU A 163 3.35 -16.59 -17.72
C LEU A 163 3.65 -18.10 -17.77
N LYS A 164 4.88 -18.48 -17.44
CA LYS A 164 5.38 -19.86 -17.44
C LYS A 164 5.73 -20.29 -16.02
N TYR A 165 5.66 -21.59 -15.75
CA TYR A 165 6.26 -22.13 -14.53
C TYR A 165 6.96 -23.48 -14.73
N PHE A 166 7.90 -23.77 -13.83
CA PHE A 166 8.77 -24.94 -13.87
C PHE A 166 8.74 -25.68 -12.52
N SER A 167 8.94 -26.99 -12.52
CA SER A 167 9.14 -27.72 -11.27
C SER A 167 10.54 -27.48 -10.68
N LYS A 168 10.66 -27.57 -9.35
CA LYS A 168 11.93 -27.35 -8.64
C LYS A 168 13.03 -28.31 -9.11
N GLN A 169 12.70 -29.57 -9.37
CA GLN A 169 13.64 -30.56 -9.91
C GLN A 169 14.08 -30.20 -11.33
N GLU A 170 13.16 -29.83 -12.22
CA GLU A 170 13.52 -29.52 -13.62
C GLU A 170 14.40 -28.27 -13.75
N PHE A 171 14.21 -27.27 -12.89
CA PHE A 171 14.99 -26.03 -12.96
C PHE A 171 16.44 -26.18 -12.44
N VAL A 172 16.65 -26.97 -11.38
CA VAL A 172 17.96 -27.06 -10.70
C VAL A 172 19.01 -27.81 -11.52
N TYR A 173 18.61 -28.87 -12.23
CA TYR A 173 19.57 -29.74 -12.90
C TYR A 173 19.87 -29.34 -14.36
N LEU A 174 18.97 -28.59 -15.05
CA LEU A 174 19.13 -28.22 -16.46
C LEU A 174 18.46 -26.85 -16.78
N PRO A 175 19.11 -25.71 -16.46
CA PRO A 175 18.48 -24.38 -16.48
C PRO A 175 18.25 -23.77 -17.88
N GLN A 176 18.82 -24.31 -18.95
CA GLN A 176 18.94 -23.61 -20.24
C GLN A 176 17.99 -24.10 -21.35
N ALA A 177 17.30 -25.24 -21.20
CA ALA A 177 16.56 -25.84 -22.33
C ALA A 177 15.50 -26.89 -21.93
N ARG A 178 14.55 -26.57 -21.05
CA ARG A 178 13.37 -27.43 -20.87
C ARG A 178 12.07 -26.67 -21.00
N ASP A 179 11.10 -27.37 -21.60
CA ASP A 179 9.75 -26.87 -21.78
C ASP A 179 9.09 -26.59 -20.42
N PRO A 180 8.35 -25.48 -20.31
CA PRO A 180 7.62 -25.14 -19.09
C PRO A 180 6.54 -26.19 -18.79
N LYS A 181 6.29 -26.43 -17.49
CA LYS A 181 5.18 -27.30 -17.06
C LYS A 181 3.82 -26.81 -17.55
N ALA A 182 3.68 -25.50 -17.69
CA ALA A 182 2.55 -24.87 -18.35
C ALA A 182 2.95 -23.49 -18.86
N VAL A 183 2.29 -23.06 -19.95
CA VAL A 183 2.33 -21.71 -20.48
C VAL A 183 0.92 -21.14 -20.41
N MET A 184 0.75 -20.02 -19.71
CA MET A 184 -0.48 -19.24 -19.69
C MET A 184 -0.26 -18.05 -20.62
N LYS A 185 -1.09 -17.93 -21.66
CA LYS A 185 -1.13 -16.81 -22.60
C LYS A 185 -2.43 -16.04 -22.42
#